data_AF-A0A1W9LC83-F1
#
_entry.id   AF-A0A1W9LC83-F1
#
_cell.length_a   1.000
_cell.length_b   1.000
_cell.length_c   1.000
_cell.angle_alpha   90.00
_cell.angle_beta   90.00
_cell.angle_gamma   90.00
#
_symmetry.space_group_name_H-M   'P 1'
#
loop_
_entity.id
_entity.type
_entity.pdbx_description
1 polymer ?
#
loop_
_entity_poly.entity_id
_entity_poly.type
_entity_poly.pdbx_seq_one_letter_code
_entity_poly.pdbx_strand_id
1 'polypeptide(L)'
;MADPTYGIPLTVVALFLLPLVFALFFGRVFCASVCPLGAIQEMVIVRPLRLPAWLHRTLGLVPHAYLALAVAFAATGAGFWVCRYDPFVGLFRRGGPASMIVTGAILLAIGTLVARPYCRFLCPYGVLLNWFSRLSRRHLTITPDECIQCRLCEASCPFDAIRGPEPGPVDRAAARRALAVALLLLPAFAAVGAFAGRIAGPLLARAHPAVSLAAEIRAEDAAGTRDLTEATKEFRASGESMGLLAAREADALRRVGRAVTWAGGFLGLMIAIRLVALARRSDRKDYVADRGECLGCGRCFAHCPREYVRRGVLDGPMLNP
;
A
#
# COMPACT_ATOMS: atom_id res chain seq x y z
N MET A 1 -5.49 -13.52 20.47
CA MET A 1 -4.82 -13.49 19.14
C MET A 1 -3.61 -12.55 19.11
N ALA A 2 -3.46 -11.61 20.04
CA ALA A 2 -2.21 -10.90 20.31
C ALA A 2 -1.76 -11.22 21.74
N ASP A 3 -0.45 -11.30 21.98
CA ASP A 3 0.12 -11.55 23.31
C ASP A 3 -0.12 -10.32 24.20
N PRO A 4 -0.92 -10.41 25.29
CA PRO A 4 -1.26 -9.26 26.13
C PRO A 4 -0.07 -8.70 26.90
N THR A 5 1.08 -9.39 26.89
CA THR A 5 2.31 -9.00 27.58
C THR A 5 3.21 -8.08 26.75
N TYR A 6 2.94 -7.90 25.45
CA TYR A 6 3.73 -7.02 24.60
C TYR A 6 3.29 -5.55 24.74
N GLY A 7 3.87 -4.86 25.74
CA GLY A 7 3.70 -3.43 25.91
C GLY A 7 4.33 -2.65 24.76
N ILE A 8 3.52 -2.16 23.83
CA ILE A 8 4.00 -1.28 22.76
C ILE A 8 4.38 0.06 23.37
N PRO A 9 5.61 0.57 23.18
CA PRO A 9 6.00 1.87 23.69
C PRO A 9 5.04 2.95 23.18
N LEU A 10 4.61 3.85 24.07
CA LEU A 10 3.71 4.95 23.72
C LEU A 10 4.25 5.79 22.55
N THR A 11 5.58 5.91 22.46
CA THR A 11 6.28 6.58 21.36
C THR A 11 6.01 5.94 20.00
N VAL A 12 5.98 4.61 19.92
CA VAL A 12 5.71 3.87 18.68
C VAL A 12 4.25 4.07 18.27
N VAL A 13 3.32 3.97 19.22
CA VAL A 13 1.89 4.23 18.96
C VAL A 13 1.70 5.65 18.45
N ALA A 14 2.31 6.64 19.10
CA ALA A 14 2.23 8.04 18.68
C ALA A 14 2.81 8.25 17.28
N LEU A 15 3.95 7.64 16.97
CA LEU A 15 4.61 7.74 15.66
C LEU A 15 3.74 7.22 14.51
N PHE A 16 2.94 6.16 14.73
CA PHE A 16 2.03 5.62 13.72
C PHE A 16 0.64 6.25 13.73
N LEU A 17 0.16 6.76 14.87
CA LEU A 17 -1.16 7.37 14.98
C LEU A 17 -1.16 8.82 14.48
N LEU A 18 -0.14 9.60 14.82
CA LEU A 18 -0.06 11.02 14.51
C LEU A 18 -0.18 11.28 13.00
N PRO A 19 0.54 10.58 12.09
CA PRO A 19 0.39 10.81 10.67
C PRO A 19 -0.99 10.42 10.12
N LEU A 20 -1.69 9.44 10.73
CA LEU A 20 -3.08 9.11 10.37
C LEU A 20 -4.04 10.22 10.76
N VAL A 21 -3.87 10.79 11.97
CA VAL A 21 -4.65 11.95 12.42
C VAL A 21 -4.40 13.14 11.50
N PHE A 22 -3.15 13.45 11.18
CA PHE A 22 -2.82 14.50 10.21
C PHE A 22 -3.42 14.22 8.82
N ALA A 23 -3.40 12.96 8.36
CA ALA A 23 -4.01 12.58 7.11
C ALA A 23 -5.53 12.79 7.07
N LEU A 24 -6.20 12.62 8.21
CA LEU A 24 -7.63 12.90 8.34
C LEU A 24 -7.96 14.40 8.25
N PHE A 25 -7.04 15.30 8.60
CA PHE A 25 -7.31 16.74 8.53
C PHE A 25 -6.81 17.37 7.23
N PHE A 26 -5.58 17.08 6.83
CA PHE A 26 -4.86 17.77 5.76
C PHE A 26 -4.56 16.87 4.54
N GLY A 27 -4.97 15.60 4.57
CA GLY A 27 -4.58 14.62 3.57
C GLY A 27 -3.14 14.15 3.74
N ARG A 28 -2.55 13.53 2.71
CA ARG A 28 -1.25 12.83 2.81
C ARG A 28 -0.01 13.73 2.88
N VAL A 29 -0.14 14.98 3.36
CA VAL A 29 0.94 15.98 3.46
C VAL A 29 2.16 15.44 4.24
N PHE A 30 1.94 14.59 5.24
CA PHE A 30 3.04 13.92 5.98
C PHE A 30 4.01 13.19 5.05
N CYS A 31 3.52 12.54 3.99
CA CYS A 31 4.36 11.82 3.02
C CYS A 31 5.30 12.76 2.28
N ALA A 32 4.89 14.01 2.02
CA ALA A 32 5.68 15.00 1.31
C ALA A 32 6.61 15.81 2.24
N SER A 33 6.17 16.10 3.48
CA SER A 33 6.86 17.05 4.36
C SER A 33 7.77 16.42 5.41
N VAL A 34 7.36 15.30 6.03
CA VAL A 34 8.02 14.75 7.22
C VAL A 34 8.64 13.38 6.97
N CYS A 35 8.04 12.58 6.07
CA CYS A 35 8.48 11.22 5.81
C CYS A 35 9.88 11.18 5.15
N PRO A 36 10.91 10.64 5.82
CA PRO A 36 12.27 10.61 5.27
C PRO A 36 12.37 9.70 4.04
N LEU A 37 11.57 8.64 3.96
CA LEU A 37 11.49 7.80 2.77
C LEU A 37 10.98 8.58 1.56
N GLY A 38 9.96 9.42 1.77
CA GLY A 38 9.42 10.28 0.73
C GLY A 38 10.44 11.30 0.25
N ALA A 39 11.22 11.88 1.17
CA ALA A 39 12.26 12.84 0.86
C ALA A 39 13.38 12.24 -0.02
N ILE A 40 13.93 11.09 0.37
CA ILE A 40 14.98 10.40 -0.41
C ILE A 40 14.48 10.06 -1.82
N GLN A 41 13.23 9.58 -1.92
CA GLN A 41 12.64 9.27 -3.23
C GLN A 41 12.34 10.50 -4.08
N GLU A 42 12.08 11.66 -3.47
CA GLU A 42 11.87 12.91 -4.19
C GLU A 42 13.18 13.45 -4.78
N MET A 43 14.29 13.30 -4.06
CA MET A 43 15.62 13.79 -4.48
C MET A 43 16.14 13.08 -5.73
N VAL A 44 15.79 11.81 -5.93
CA VAL A 44 16.27 11.02 -7.07
C VAL A 44 15.43 11.20 -8.34
N ILE A 45 14.33 11.96 -8.30
CA ILE A 45 13.45 12.14 -9.46
C ILE A 45 14.17 12.98 -10.53
N VAL A 46 14.45 12.38 -11.68
CA VAL A 46 15.10 13.07 -12.81
C VAL A 46 14.09 13.38 -13.91
N ARG A 47 13.37 12.36 -14.40
CA ARG A 47 12.39 12.50 -15.47
C ARG A 47 11.16 11.63 -15.17
N PRO A 48 10.15 12.18 -14.47
CA PRO A 48 8.96 11.41 -14.10
C PRO A 48 8.17 11.03 -15.35
N LEU A 49 8.12 9.73 -15.64
CA LEU A 49 7.30 9.13 -16.68
C LEU A 49 5.88 8.95 -16.15
N ARG A 50 4.89 9.32 -16.97
CA ARG A 50 3.49 9.04 -16.69
C ARG A 50 3.21 7.57 -16.99
N LEU A 51 2.66 6.87 -16.01
CA LEU A 51 2.34 5.45 -16.17
C LEU A 51 0.98 5.29 -16.87
N PRO A 52 0.82 4.30 -17.76
CA PRO A 52 -0.47 4.05 -18.36
C PRO A 52 -1.49 3.62 -17.29
N ALA A 53 -2.75 4.03 -17.46
CA ALA A 53 -3.77 3.87 -16.42
C ALA A 53 -4.00 2.41 -15.99
N TRP A 54 -3.81 1.42 -16.87
CA TRP A 54 -3.91 0.00 -16.50
C TRP A 54 -2.80 -0.43 -15.54
N LEU A 55 -1.57 0.06 -15.74
CA LEU A 55 -0.41 -0.27 -14.92
C LEU A 55 -0.51 0.39 -13.54
N HIS A 56 -0.85 1.69 -13.48
CA HIS A 56 -1.05 2.38 -12.22
C HIS A 56 -2.18 1.75 -11.38
N ARG A 57 -3.28 1.34 -12.02
CA ARG A 57 -4.41 0.67 -11.34
C ARG A 57 -4.06 -0.71 -10.81
N THR A 58 -3.31 -1.52 -11.57
CA THR A 58 -2.89 -2.86 -11.14
C THR A 58 -1.84 -2.79 -10.04
N LEU A 59 -0.77 -2.01 -10.22
CA LEU A 59 0.27 -1.84 -9.19
C LEU A 59 -0.27 -1.19 -7.92
N GLY A 60 -1.31 -0.34 -8.01
CA GLY A 60 -1.96 0.22 -6.84
C GLY A 60 -2.62 -0.84 -5.93
N LEU A 61 -2.86 -2.08 -6.40
CA LEU A 61 -3.37 -3.18 -5.56
C LEU A 61 -2.28 -3.79 -4.69
N VAL A 62 -1.01 -3.70 -5.12
CA VAL A 62 0.13 -4.31 -4.42
C VAL A 62 0.25 -3.82 -2.97
N PRO A 63 0.12 -2.52 -2.63
CA PRO A 63 0.10 -2.07 -1.24
C PRO A 63 -1.00 -2.70 -0.38
N HIS A 64 -2.17 -2.98 -0.98
CA HIS A 64 -3.31 -3.56 -0.25
C HIS A 64 -3.07 -5.05 0.02
N ALA A 65 -2.53 -5.77 -0.97
CA ALA A 65 -2.10 -7.16 -0.80
C ALA A 65 -0.96 -7.27 0.24
N TYR A 66 0.01 -6.35 0.17
CA TYR A 66 1.12 -6.30 1.13
C TYR A 66 0.63 -6.01 2.55
N LEU A 67 -0.28 -5.04 2.74
CA LEU A 67 -0.89 -4.77 4.04
C LEU A 67 -1.69 -5.98 4.56
N ALA A 68 -2.51 -6.61 3.73
CA ALA A 68 -3.32 -7.76 4.12
C ALA A 68 -2.47 -8.94 4.57
N LEU A 69 -1.40 -9.24 3.81
CA LEU A 69 -0.47 -10.31 4.14
C LEU A 69 0.38 -9.98 5.38
N ALA A 70 0.82 -8.73 5.52
CA ALA A 70 1.54 -8.26 6.70
C ALA A 70 0.71 -8.44 7.98
N VAL A 71 -0.58 -8.06 7.95
CA VAL A 71 -1.50 -8.24 9.08
C VAL A 71 -1.75 -9.73 9.35
N ALA A 72 -1.95 -10.54 8.30
CA ALA A 72 -2.15 -11.98 8.45
C ALA A 72 -0.95 -12.70 9.09
N PHE A 73 0.27 -12.37 8.67
CA PHE A 73 1.49 -12.96 9.25
C PHE A 73 1.79 -12.44 10.66
N ALA A 74 1.59 -11.14 10.91
CA ALA A 74 1.74 -10.57 12.25
C ALA A 74 0.75 -11.21 13.25
N ALA A 75 -0.51 -11.40 12.85
CA ALA A 75 -1.54 -12.00 13.70
C ALA A 75 -1.33 -13.51 13.98
N THR A 76 -0.49 -14.19 13.21
CA THR A 76 -0.29 -15.64 13.29
C THR A 76 1.05 -16.04 13.88
N GLY A 77 1.93 -15.08 14.19
CA GLY A 77 3.26 -15.38 14.72
C GLY A 77 4.26 -15.84 13.65
N ALA A 78 3.92 -15.75 12.36
CA ALA A 78 4.82 -16.05 11.24
C ALA A 78 5.94 -14.99 11.06
N GLY A 79 6.07 -14.07 12.01
CA GLY A 79 7.04 -12.98 12.02
C GLY A 79 6.61 -11.76 11.22
N PHE A 80 7.31 -10.64 11.44
CA PHE A 80 7.11 -9.41 10.69
C PHE A 80 7.83 -9.48 9.35
N TRP A 81 7.18 -10.13 8.37
CA TRP A 81 7.67 -10.20 6.98
C TRP A 81 8.00 -8.83 6.39
N VAL A 82 7.27 -7.79 6.82
CA VAL A 82 7.54 -6.40 6.46
C VAL A 82 8.98 -6.00 6.80
N CYS A 83 9.48 -6.36 7.98
CA CYS A 83 10.83 -5.99 8.40
C CYS A 83 11.93 -6.74 7.64
N ARG A 84 11.62 -7.85 6.97
CA ARG A 84 12.59 -8.65 6.20
C ARG A 84 12.70 -8.22 4.74
N TYR A 85 11.64 -7.66 4.16
CA TYR A 85 11.61 -7.28 2.75
C TYR A 85 11.56 -5.77 2.53
N ASP A 86 11.32 -4.98 3.57
CA ASP A 86 11.35 -3.53 3.46
C ASP A 86 12.80 -3.02 3.36
N PRO A 87 13.21 -2.48 2.20
CA PRO A 87 14.57 -2.02 2.00
C PRO A 87 14.93 -0.82 2.89
N PHE A 88 13.94 -0.07 3.37
CA PHE A 88 14.16 1.12 4.17
C PHE A 88 14.47 0.81 5.63
N VAL A 89 13.97 -0.33 6.15
CA VAL A 89 14.36 -0.78 7.49
C VAL A 89 15.87 -1.03 7.55
N GLY A 90 16.44 -1.68 6.51
CA GLY A 90 17.88 -1.88 6.40
C GLY A 90 18.68 -0.58 6.26
N LEU A 91 18.14 0.40 5.52
CA LEU A 91 18.75 1.72 5.34
C LEU A 91 18.81 2.51 6.66
N PHE A 92 17.69 2.62 7.39
CA PHE A 92 17.65 3.36 8.66
C PHE A 92 18.40 2.67 9.78
N ARG A 93 18.45 1.33 9.78
CA ARG A 93 19.24 0.55 10.74
C ARG A 93 20.75 0.56 10.42
N ARG A 94 21.18 1.18 9.32
CA ARG A 94 22.57 1.13 8.80
C ARG A 94 23.12 -0.31 8.80
N GLY A 95 22.27 -1.27 8.46
CA GLY A 95 22.58 -2.68 8.57
C GLY A 95 21.40 -3.54 8.16
N GLY A 96 21.68 -4.55 7.35
CA GLY A 96 20.69 -5.50 6.84
C GLY A 96 21.34 -6.48 5.85
N PRO A 97 20.67 -7.60 5.52
CA PRO A 97 21.13 -8.51 4.49
C PRO A 97 21.31 -7.78 3.15
N ALA A 98 22.30 -8.20 2.36
CA ALA A 98 22.63 -7.59 1.06
C ALA A 98 21.41 -7.47 0.13
N SER A 99 20.48 -8.43 0.20
CA SER A 99 19.22 -8.41 -0.56
C SER A 99 18.36 -7.17 -0.29
N MET A 100 18.28 -6.68 0.95
CA MET A 100 17.55 -5.44 1.27
C MET A 100 18.20 -4.22 0.64
N ILE A 101 19.53 -4.13 0.69
CA ILE A 101 20.29 -3.00 0.14
C ILE A 101 20.14 -2.97 -1.37
N VAL A 102 20.30 -4.13 -2.03
CA VAL A 102 20.12 -4.27 -3.49
C VAL A 102 18.70 -3.90 -3.90
N THR A 103 17.68 -4.40 -3.19
CA THR A 103 16.28 -4.06 -3.48
C THR A 103 16.02 -2.57 -3.31
N GLY A 104 16.59 -1.93 -2.28
CA GLY A 104 16.51 -0.48 -2.07
C GLY A 104 17.17 0.32 -3.17
N ALA A 105 18.37 -0.09 -3.60
CA ALA A 105 19.09 0.55 -4.69
C ALA A 105 18.33 0.45 -6.02
N ILE A 106 17.78 -0.74 -6.34
CA ILE A 106 16.93 -0.94 -7.52
C ILE A 106 15.69 -0.04 -7.44
N LEU A 107 15.06 0.05 -6.28
CA LEU A 107 13.86 0.87 -6.10
C LEU A 107 14.15 2.37 -6.24
N LEU A 108 15.31 2.84 -5.78
CA LEU A 108 15.77 4.22 -5.99
C LEU A 108 16.13 4.47 -7.46
N ALA A 109 16.76 3.51 -8.13
CA ALA A 109 17.05 3.59 -9.56
C ALA A 109 15.75 3.69 -10.38
N ILE A 110 14.74 2.87 -10.08
CA ILE A 110 13.40 2.99 -10.67
C ILE A 110 12.77 4.36 -10.33
N GLY A 111 13.05 4.88 -9.13
CA GLY A 111 12.62 6.19 -8.65
C GLY A 111 13.04 7.38 -9.52
N THR A 112 14.08 7.21 -10.34
CA THR A 112 14.54 8.25 -11.28
C THR A 112 13.53 8.53 -12.41
N LEU A 113 12.79 7.49 -12.81
CA LEU A 113 11.79 7.53 -13.87
C LEU A 113 10.36 7.46 -13.32
N VAL A 114 10.12 6.68 -12.28
CA VAL A 114 8.80 6.53 -11.66
C VAL A 114 8.81 7.28 -10.34
N ALA A 115 8.11 8.40 -10.24
CA ALA A 115 8.13 9.20 -9.02
C ALA A 115 7.56 8.42 -7.82
N ARG A 116 8.37 8.30 -6.75
CA ARG A 116 8.03 7.64 -5.47
C ARG A 116 7.43 6.23 -5.62
N PRO A 117 8.17 5.27 -6.20
CA PRO A 117 7.64 3.94 -6.53
C PRO A 117 7.29 3.16 -5.26
N TYR A 118 8.05 3.35 -4.17
CA TYR A 118 7.74 2.70 -2.89
C TYR A 118 6.44 3.24 -2.28
N CYS A 119 6.31 4.56 -2.14
CA CYS A 119 5.12 5.17 -1.54
C CYS A 119 3.84 4.91 -2.35
N ARG A 120 3.94 4.71 -3.67
CA ARG A 120 2.81 4.37 -4.56
C ARG A 120 2.46 2.88 -4.55
N PHE A 121 3.46 2.00 -4.57
CA PHE A 121 3.24 0.59 -4.92
C PHE A 121 3.67 -0.44 -3.87
N LEU A 122 4.48 -0.06 -2.87
CA LEU A 122 4.96 -1.02 -1.85
C LEU A 122 4.58 -0.64 -0.42
N CYS A 123 4.38 0.64 -0.11
CA CYS A 123 4.19 1.10 1.26
C CYS A 123 2.83 0.66 1.85
N PRO A 124 2.80 -0.22 2.87
CA PRO A 124 1.54 -0.69 3.48
C PRO A 124 0.86 0.43 4.27
N TYR A 125 1.66 1.28 4.92
CA TYR A 125 1.16 2.45 5.65
C TYR A 125 0.53 3.49 4.71
N GLY A 126 0.96 3.53 3.44
CA GLY A 126 0.37 4.36 2.40
C GLY A 126 -1.10 4.04 2.12
N VAL A 127 -1.53 2.79 2.32
CA VAL A 127 -2.96 2.38 2.18
C VAL A 127 -3.81 3.03 3.26
N LEU A 128 -3.36 2.97 4.52
CA LEU A 128 -4.06 3.59 5.64
C LEU A 128 -4.16 5.10 5.40
N LEU A 129 -3.05 5.76 5.11
CA LEU A 129 -3.04 7.19 4.82
C LEU A 129 -3.95 7.57 3.64
N ASN A 130 -4.04 6.73 2.59
CA ASN A 130 -4.97 6.94 1.48
C ASN A 130 -6.43 6.93 1.95
N TRP A 131 -6.82 5.96 2.77
CA TRP A 131 -8.18 5.87 3.30
C TRP A 131 -8.53 7.08 4.17
N PHE A 132 -7.66 7.46 5.12
CA PHE A 132 -7.88 8.64 5.95
C PHE A 132 -7.89 9.94 5.14
N SER A 133 -7.02 10.06 4.12
CA SER A 133 -6.96 11.23 3.24
C SER A 133 -8.23 11.40 2.39
N ARG A 134 -8.91 10.32 2.00
CA ARG A 134 -10.20 10.41 1.30
C ARG A 134 -11.29 11.06 2.17
N LEU A 135 -11.23 10.86 3.48
CA LEU A 135 -12.12 11.48 4.47
C LEU A 135 -11.67 12.88 4.88
N SER A 136 -10.56 13.39 4.34
CA SER A 136 -9.99 14.64 4.79
C SER A 136 -10.88 15.85 4.53
N ARG A 137 -10.99 16.72 5.54
CA ARG A 137 -11.80 17.94 5.47
C ARG A 137 -11.11 19.06 4.71
N ARG A 138 -9.80 19.24 4.92
CA ARG A 138 -8.97 20.30 4.32
C ARG A 138 -7.93 19.70 3.38
N HIS A 139 -8.41 18.98 2.36
CA HIS A 139 -7.53 18.49 1.31
C HIS A 139 -7.03 19.66 0.45
N LEU A 140 -5.81 19.52 -0.07
CA LEU A 140 -5.24 20.45 -1.05
C LEU A 140 -6.16 20.63 -2.27
N THR A 141 -6.49 21.88 -2.60
CA THR A 141 -7.24 22.30 -3.80
C THR A 141 -6.30 23.05 -4.74
N ILE A 142 -6.27 22.70 -6.04
CA ILE A 142 -5.27 23.19 -7.00
C ILE A 142 -5.44 24.69 -7.29
N THR A 143 -6.67 25.13 -7.53
CA THR A 143 -7.01 26.53 -7.81
C THR A 143 -7.52 27.19 -6.52
N PRO A 144 -7.13 28.45 -6.24
CA PRO A 144 -7.70 29.20 -5.12
C PRO A 144 -9.16 29.62 -5.37
N ASP A 145 -9.54 29.74 -6.64
CA ASP A 145 -10.84 30.16 -7.14
C ASP A 145 -11.23 29.27 -8.35
N GLU A 146 -11.51 29.86 -9.52
CA GLU A 146 -12.05 29.19 -10.70
C GLU A 146 -10.97 28.52 -11.57
N CYS A 147 -11.28 27.33 -12.08
CA CYS A 147 -10.38 26.60 -12.97
C CYS A 147 -10.59 27.03 -14.42
N ILE A 148 -9.58 27.67 -15.01
CA ILE A 148 -9.57 28.04 -16.44
C ILE A 148 -9.18 26.89 -17.39
N GLN A 149 -9.20 25.64 -16.90
CA GLN A 149 -8.92 24.41 -17.67
C GLN A 149 -7.59 24.40 -18.49
N CYS A 150 -6.57 25.17 -18.07
CA CYS A 150 -5.27 25.31 -18.76
C CYS A 150 -4.40 24.04 -18.82
N ARG A 151 -4.77 22.95 -18.12
CA ARG A 151 -4.06 21.66 -18.08
C ARG A 151 -2.61 21.67 -17.53
N LEU A 152 -2.09 22.82 -17.11
CA LEU A 152 -0.73 22.96 -16.54
C LEU A 152 -0.53 22.12 -15.28
N CYS A 153 -1.56 22.03 -14.43
CA CYS A 153 -1.50 21.23 -13.22
C CYS A 153 -1.26 19.74 -13.56
N GLU A 154 -1.99 19.17 -14.53
CA GLU A 154 -1.82 17.80 -15.03
C GLU A 154 -0.38 17.55 -15.52
N ALA A 155 0.20 18.53 -16.21
CA ALA A 155 1.59 18.48 -16.69
C ALA A 155 2.63 18.51 -15.56
N SER A 156 2.38 19.32 -14.53
CA SER A 156 3.32 19.49 -13.41
C SER A 156 3.33 18.34 -12.40
N CYS A 157 2.32 17.47 -12.40
CA CYS A 157 2.18 16.44 -11.37
C CYS A 157 3.07 15.22 -11.67
N PRO A 158 4.10 14.93 -10.86
CA PRO A 158 4.94 13.76 -11.08
C PRO A 158 4.27 12.43 -10.69
N PHE A 159 3.11 12.50 -10.01
CA PHE A 159 2.44 11.34 -9.40
C PHE A 159 1.18 10.87 -10.15
N ASP A 160 0.82 11.51 -11.26
CA ASP A 160 -0.42 11.24 -12.02
C ASP A 160 -1.71 11.36 -11.16
N ALA A 161 -1.68 12.18 -10.11
CA ALA A 161 -2.76 12.28 -9.13
C ALA A 161 -3.84 13.31 -9.49
N ILE A 162 -3.78 13.93 -10.68
CA ILE A 162 -4.72 14.96 -11.11
C ILE A 162 -5.73 14.35 -12.07
N ARG A 163 -7.01 14.51 -11.76
CA ARG A 163 -8.11 14.03 -12.59
C ARG A 163 -8.68 15.19 -13.40
N GLY A 164 -8.73 15.02 -14.70
CA GLY A 164 -9.35 15.97 -15.61
C GLY A 164 -10.89 15.94 -15.59
N PRO A 165 -11.51 16.88 -16.33
CA PRO A 165 -12.95 16.92 -16.51
C PRO A 165 -13.46 15.70 -17.25
N GLU A 166 -14.63 15.18 -16.85
CA GLU A 166 -15.33 14.10 -17.54
C GLU A 166 -16.54 14.70 -18.26
N PRO A 167 -16.67 14.60 -19.60
CA PRO A 167 -17.77 15.20 -20.34
C PRO A 167 -19.13 14.53 -20.02
N GLY A 168 -20.20 15.35 -19.88
CA GLY A 168 -21.58 14.90 -19.65
C GLY A 168 -22.37 14.61 -20.94
N PRO A 169 -23.65 14.18 -20.90
CA PRO A 169 -24.45 13.73 -19.75
C PRO A 169 -24.34 12.21 -19.57
N VAL A 170 -24.31 11.75 -18.32
CA VAL A 170 -24.33 10.32 -17.99
C VAL A 170 -25.76 9.81 -18.09
N ASP A 171 -26.02 8.79 -18.91
CA ASP A 171 -27.25 8.01 -18.80
C ASP A 171 -27.35 7.45 -17.37
N ARG A 172 -28.19 8.11 -16.56
CA ARG A 172 -28.35 7.80 -15.14
C ARG A 172 -28.87 6.38 -14.95
N ALA A 173 -29.66 5.85 -15.88
CA ALA A 173 -30.17 4.48 -15.81
C ALA A 173 -29.05 3.48 -16.07
N ALA A 174 -28.24 3.68 -17.12
CA ALA A 174 -27.07 2.84 -17.39
C ALA A 174 -26.05 2.90 -16.24
N ALA A 175 -25.78 4.08 -15.69
CA ALA A 175 -24.88 4.24 -14.55
C ALA A 175 -25.41 3.58 -13.27
N ARG A 176 -26.73 3.68 -12.99
CA ARG A 176 -27.36 2.97 -11.86
C ARG A 176 -27.28 1.45 -12.04
N ARG A 177 -27.52 0.94 -13.25
CA ARG A 177 -27.38 -0.50 -13.54
C ARG A 177 -25.95 -0.97 -13.38
N ALA A 178 -24.98 -0.27 -13.94
CA ALA A 178 -23.55 -0.59 -13.79
C ALA A 178 -23.11 -0.57 -12.32
N LEU A 179 -23.58 0.42 -11.56
CA LEU A 179 -23.33 0.49 -10.12
C LEU A 179 -23.99 -0.67 -9.35
N ALA A 180 -25.25 -1.01 -9.65
CA ALA A 180 -25.95 -2.12 -9.02
C ALA A 180 -25.26 -3.46 -9.30
N VAL A 181 -24.84 -3.71 -10.54
CA VAL A 181 -24.06 -4.90 -10.90
C VAL A 181 -22.73 -4.91 -10.15
N ALA A 182 -22.00 -3.79 -10.11
CA ALA A 182 -20.74 -3.71 -9.38
C ALA A 182 -20.92 -3.95 -7.86
N LEU A 183 -22.03 -3.48 -7.27
CA LEU A 183 -22.41 -3.73 -5.88
C LEU A 183 -22.78 -5.19 -5.62
N LEU A 184 -23.49 -5.85 -6.53
CA LEU A 184 -23.81 -7.27 -6.44
C LEU A 184 -22.58 -8.16 -6.58
N LEU A 185 -21.57 -7.71 -7.33
CA LEU A 185 -20.31 -8.44 -7.50
C LEU A 185 -19.37 -8.33 -6.29
N LEU A 186 -19.56 -7.38 -5.35
CA LEU A 186 -18.74 -7.26 -4.14
C LEU A 186 -18.61 -8.57 -3.34
N PRO A 187 -19.71 -9.24 -2.92
CA PRO A 187 -19.61 -10.51 -2.20
C PRO A 187 -19.00 -11.61 -3.07
N ALA A 188 -19.24 -11.61 -4.39
CA ALA A 188 -18.65 -12.60 -5.29
C ALA A 188 -17.11 -12.48 -5.35
N PHE A 189 -16.58 -11.28 -5.53
CA PHE A 189 -15.14 -11.05 -5.51
C PHE A 189 -14.50 -11.34 -4.16
N ALA A 190 -15.16 -11.00 -3.05
CA ALA A 190 -14.70 -11.36 -1.72
C ALA A 190 -14.66 -12.88 -1.52
N ALA A 191 -15.68 -13.62 -1.99
CA ALA A 191 -15.71 -15.07 -1.91
C ALA A 191 -14.62 -15.73 -2.77
N VAL A 192 -14.43 -15.26 -4.01
CA VAL A 192 -13.33 -15.72 -4.89
C VAL A 192 -11.97 -15.45 -4.26
N GLY A 193 -11.77 -14.24 -3.70
CA GLY A 193 -10.54 -13.89 -3.00
C GLY A 193 -10.29 -14.78 -1.78
N ALA A 194 -11.32 -15.05 -0.97
CA ALA A 194 -11.22 -15.94 0.18
C ALA A 194 -10.90 -17.38 -0.24
N PHE A 195 -11.54 -17.88 -1.32
CA PHE A 195 -11.26 -19.20 -1.87
C PHE A 195 -9.82 -19.31 -2.37
N ALA A 196 -9.32 -18.32 -3.12
CA ALA A 196 -7.93 -18.26 -3.55
C ALA A 196 -6.97 -18.23 -2.35
N GLY A 197 -7.29 -17.46 -1.30
CA GLY A 197 -6.53 -17.42 -0.05
C GLY A 197 -6.50 -18.77 0.67
N ARG A 198 -7.61 -19.51 0.69
CA ARG A 198 -7.68 -20.85 1.28
C ARG A 198 -6.78 -21.85 0.55
N ILE A 199 -6.74 -21.79 -0.79
CA ILE A 199 -5.84 -22.63 -1.61
C ILE A 199 -4.37 -22.25 -1.38
N ALA A 200 -4.06 -20.96 -1.29
CA ALA A 200 -2.70 -20.48 -1.05
C ALA A 200 -2.22 -20.67 0.41
N GLY A 201 -3.13 -20.89 1.35
CA GLY A 201 -2.87 -20.99 2.79
C GLY A 201 -1.75 -21.97 3.16
N PRO A 202 -1.76 -23.24 2.71
CA PRO A 202 -0.71 -24.20 3.00
C PRO A 202 0.67 -23.79 2.45
N LEU A 203 0.72 -23.15 1.29
CA LEU A 203 1.97 -22.66 0.70
C LEU A 203 2.54 -21.51 1.53
N LEU A 204 1.70 -20.54 1.89
CA LEU A 204 2.11 -19.39 2.70
C LEU A 204 2.39 -19.77 4.16
N ALA A 205 1.81 -20.86 4.67
CA ALA A 205 2.13 -21.37 6.00
C ALA A 205 3.56 -21.87 6.14
N ARG A 206 4.25 -22.22 5.03
CA ARG A 206 5.69 -22.55 5.05
C ARG A 206 6.57 -21.39 5.50
N ALA A 207 6.05 -20.17 5.47
CA ALA A 207 6.70 -18.99 6.04
C ALA A 207 6.79 -19.02 7.57
N HIS A 208 5.93 -19.81 8.23
CA HIS A 208 5.84 -19.85 9.68
C HIS A 208 6.98 -20.71 10.26
N PRO A 209 7.74 -20.25 11.28
CA PRO A 209 8.90 -20.95 11.81
C PRO A 209 8.63 -22.42 12.21
N ALA A 210 7.50 -22.69 12.86
CA ALA A 210 7.12 -24.06 13.24
C ALA A 210 6.89 -25.00 12.03
N VAL A 211 6.38 -24.46 10.91
CA VAL A 211 6.08 -25.25 9.71
C VAL A 211 7.36 -25.48 8.90
N SER A 212 8.21 -24.45 8.77
CA SER A 212 9.51 -24.60 8.12
C SER A 212 10.41 -25.57 8.90
N LEU A 213 10.46 -25.46 10.23
CA LEU A 213 11.24 -26.34 11.09
C LEU A 213 10.79 -27.80 10.97
N ALA A 214 9.48 -28.06 11.03
CA ALA A 214 8.94 -29.41 10.88
C ALA A 214 9.22 -29.99 9.49
N ALA A 215 9.17 -29.17 8.43
CA ALA A 215 9.51 -29.60 7.08
C ALA A 215 11.01 -29.92 6.93
N GLU A 216 11.87 -29.12 7.55
CA GLU A 216 13.33 -29.28 7.52
C GLU A 216 13.77 -30.54 8.27
N ILE A 217 13.26 -30.77 9.48
CA ILE A 217 13.54 -31.99 10.25
C ILE A 217 13.09 -33.23 9.48
N ARG A 218 11.89 -33.22 8.88
CA ARG A 218 11.43 -34.35 8.04
C ARG A 218 12.32 -34.58 6.82
N ALA A 219 12.86 -33.52 6.21
CA ALA A 219 13.77 -33.65 5.07
C ALA A 219 15.14 -34.21 5.50
N GLU A 220 15.70 -33.74 6.61
CA GLU A 220 16.95 -34.25 7.19
C GLU A 220 16.83 -35.72 7.60
N ASP A 221 15.72 -36.09 8.25
CA ASP A 221 15.48 -37.46 8.70
C ASP A 221 15.30 -38.41 7.51
N ALA A 222 14.65 -37.95 6.43
CA ALA A 222 14.53 -38.72 5.19
C ALA A 222 15.86 -38.86 4.44
N ALA A 223 16.74 -37.85 4.50
CA ALA A 223 18.05 -37.86 3.86
C ALA A 223 19.13 -38.58 4.69
N GLY A 224 18.90 -38.80 5.99
CA GLY A 224 19.88 -39.40 6.90
C GLY A 224 21.13 -38.54 7.13
N THR A 225 21.10 -37.26 6.76
CA THR A 225 22.24 -36.33 6.87
C THR A 225 22.45 -35.88 8.31
N ARG A 226 23.72 -35.76 8.71
CA ARG A 226 24.14 -35.18 10.00
C ARG A 226 24.51 -33.70 9.91
N ASP A 227 24.45 -33.12 8.71
CA ASP A 227 24.66 -31.70 8.49
C ASP A 227 23.35 -30.96 8.79
N LEU A 228 23.16 -30.66 10.07
CA LEU A 228 21.95 -30.06 10.62
C LEU A 228 22.05 -28.52 10.55
N THR A 229 20.94 -27.84 10.26
CA THR A 229 20.90 -26.39 10.43
C THR A 229 20.82 -26.00 11.91
N GLU A 230 21.21 -24.77 12.23
CA GLU A 230 21.21 -24.30 13.62
C GLU A 230 19.83 -24.42 14.28
N ALA A 231 18.76 -24.17 13.53
CA ALA A 231 17.39 -24.30 14.02
C ALA A 231 17.01 -25.76 14.37
N THR A 232 17.47 -26.73 13.57
CA THR A 232 17.20 -28.16 13.85
C THR A 232 18.09 -28.70 14.96
N LYS A 233 19.35 -28.22 15.06
CA LYS A 233 20.24 -28.49 16.21
C LYS A 233 19.62 -28.01 17.52
N GLU A 234 19.15 -26.77 17.57
CA GLU A 234 18.50 -26.19 18.75
C GLU A 234 17.26 -27.01 19.16
N PHE A 235 16.41 -27.38 18.20
CA PHE A 235 15.23 -28.19 18.50
C PHE A 235 15.61 -29.57 19.05
N ARG A 236 16.55 -30.28 18.41
CA ARG A 236 17.01 -31.61 18.87
C ARG A 236 17.73 -31.53 20.23
N ALA A 237 18.45 -30.45 20.50
CA ALA A 237 19.10 -30.19 21.79
C ALA A 237 18.12 -29.84 22.91
N SER A 238 16.98 -29.23 22.57
CA SER A 238 15.94 -28.87 23.56
C SER A 238 15.23 -30.08 24.17
N GLY A 239 15.35 -31.26 23.55
CA GLY A 239 14.70 -32.50 24.00
C GLY A 239 13.17 -32.48 23.83
N GLU A 240 12.63 -31.52 23.08
CA GLU A 240 11.20 -31.41 22.82
C GLU A 240 10.70 -32.58 21.96
N SER A 241 9.52 -33.11 22.27
CA SER A 241 8.99 -34.27 21.57
C SER A 241 8.49 -33.92 20.17
N MET A 242 8.70 -34.82 19.20
CA MET A 242 8.18 -34.67 17.84
C MET A 242 6.64 -34.52 17.81
N GLY A 243 5.93 -35.09 18.78
CA GLY A 243 4.48 -34.93 18.93
C GLY A 243 4.06 -33.49 19.25
N LEU A 244 4.81 -32.79 20.10
CA LEU A 244 4.56 -31.37 20.40
C LEU A 244 4.85 -30.48 19.19
N LEU A 245 5.91 -30.77 18.43
CA LEU A 245 6.22 -30.06 17.19
C LEU A 245 5.12 -30.26 16.14
N ALA A 246 4.63 -31.49 15.96
CA ALA A 246 3.52 -31.77 15.05
C ALA A 246 2.22 -31.05 15.47
N ALA A 247 1.94 -30.96 16.78
CA ALA A 247 0.80 -30.18 17.28
C ALA A 247 0.94 -28.68 16.99
N ARG A 248 2.14 -28.11 17.19
CA ARG A 248 2.44 -26.70 16.86
C ARG A 248 2.35 -26.43 15.36
N GLU A 249 2.84 -27.34 14.53
CA GLU A 249 2.72 -27.26 13.07
C GLU A 249 1.26 -27.26 12.64
N ALA A 250 0.46 -28.20 13.15
CA ALA A 250 -0.97 -28.27 12.83
C ALA A 250 -1.73 -27.01 13.29
N ASP A 251 -1.38 -26.44 14.45
CA ASP A 251 -1.97 -25.19 14.91
C ASP A 251 -1.56 -24.01 14.02
N ALA A 252 -0.29 -23.92 13.64
CA ALA A 252 0.23 -22.91 12.73
C ALA A 252 -0.44 -22.98 11.34
N LEU A 253 -0.59 -24.19 10.77
CA LEU A 253 -1.29 -24.40 9.50
C LEU A 253 -2.74 -23.91 9.56
N ARG A 254 -3.46 -24.21 10.65
CA ARG A 254 -4.85 -23.74 10.84
C ARG A 254 -4.92 -22.23 10.99
N ARG A 255 -4.06 -21.61 11.80
CA ARG A 255 -4.06 -20.16 12.06
C ARG A 255 -3.67 -19.38 10.81
N VAL A 256 -2.57 -19.75 10.16
CA VAL A 256 -2.12 -19.12 8.91
C VAL A 256 -3.13 -19.34 7.80
N GLY A 257 -3.66 -20.56 7.64
CA GLY A 257 -4.70 -20.83 6.64
C GLY A 257 -5.94 -19.95 6.81
N ARG A 258 -6.43 -19.77 8.04
CA ARG A 258 -7.56 -18.85 8.32
C ARG A 258 -7.18 -17.39 8.04
N ALA A 259 -6.02 -16.94 8.50
CA ALA A 259 -5.59 -15.55 8.30
C ALA A 259 -5.39 -15.20 6.82
N VAL A 260 -4.80 -16.10 6.03
CA VAL A 260 -4.62 -15.93 4.58
C VAL A 260 -5.97 -15.97 3.85
N THR A 261 -6.92 -16.80 4.29
CA THR A 261 -8.29 -16.80 3.76
C THR A 261 -8.95 -15.43 3.96
N TRP A 262 -8.84 -14.85 5.16
CA TRP A 262 -9.33 -13.50 5.44
C TRP A 262 -8.62 -12.42 4.62
N ALA A 263 -7.29 -12.51 4.48
CA ALA A 263 -6.50 -11.59 3.66
C ALA A 263 -6.91 -11.66 2.18
N GLY A 264 -7.16 -12.86 1.66
CA GLY A 264 -7.67 -13.06 0.30
C GLY A 264 -9.05 -12.46 0.10
N GLY A 265 -9.97 -12.67 1.06
CA GLY A 265 -11.30 -12.05 1.02
C GLY A 265 -11.25 -10.53 1.05
N PHE A 266 -10.38 -9.95 1.88
CA PHE A 266 -10.12 -8.51 1.91
C PHE A 266 -9.57 -7.99 0.59
N LEU A 267 -8.61 -8.70 -0.04
CA LEU A 267 -8.07 -8.28 -1.34
C LEU A 267 -9.14 -8.33 -2.44
N GLY A 268 -9.97 -9.38 -2.45
CA GLY A 268 -11.12 -9.50 -3.34
C GLY A 268 -12.10 -8.33 -3.16
N LEU A 269 -12.40 -7.97 -1.91
CA LEU A 269 -13.22 -6.80 -1.57
C LEU A 269 -12.61 -5.50 -2.11
N MET A 270 -11.30 -5.29 -1.95
CA MET A 270 -10.62 -4.09 -2.45
C MET A 270 -10.66 -3.98 -3.97
N ILE A 271 -10.52 -5.11 -4.68
CA ILE A 271 -10.70 -5.16 -6.14
C ILE A 271 -12.13 -4.74 -6.51
N ALA A 272 -13.13 -5.28 -5.83
CA ALA A 272 -14.53 -4.95 -6.09
C ALA A 272 -14.85 -3.46 -5.83
N ILE A 273 -14.33 -2.89 -4.73
CA ILE A 273 -14.48 -1.45 -4.44
C ILE A 273 -13.88 -0.58 -5.55
N ARG A 274 -12.76 -1.01 -6.15
CA ARG A 274 -12.19 -0.29 -7.31
C ARG A 274 -13.05 -0.43 -8.55
N LEU A 275 -13.63 -1.60 -8.81
CA LEU A 275 -14.57 -1.77 -9.91
C LEU A 275 -15.81 -0.88 -9.74
N VAL A 276 -16.34 -0.79 -8.51
CA VAL A 276 -17.40 0.16 -8.16
C VAL A 276 -16.95 1.61 -8.42
N ALA A 277 -15.73 1.98 -8.00
CA ALA A 277 -15.20 3.32 -8.23
C ALA A 277 -15.02 3.65 -9.73
N LEU A 278 -14.73 2.66 -10.58
CA LEU A 278 -14.66 2.81 -12.04
C LEU A 278 -16.04 2.88 -12.69
N ALA A 279 -17.03 2.15 -12.16
CA ALA A 279 -18.41 2.20 -12.62
C ALA A 279 -19.09 3.53 -12.26
N ARG A 280 -18.65 4.19 -11.18
CA ARG A 280 -19.11 5.52 -10.79
C ARG A 280 -18.54 6.58 -11.73
N ARG A 281 -19.35 7.01 -12.70
CA ARG A 281 -19.07 8.24 -13.47
C ARG A 281 -19.26 9.47 -12.60
N SER A 282 -18.42 10.47 -12.81
CA SER A 282 -18.47 11.73 -12.06
C SER A 282 -18.78 12.89 -13.01
N ASP A 283 -19.56 13.87 -12.55
CA ASP A 283 -19.79 15.13 -13.29
C ASP A 283 -18.68 16.14 -12.97
N ARG A 284 -17.41 15.76 -13.20
CA ARG A 284 -16.27 16.66 -12.92
C ARG A 284 -16.17 17.67 -14.04
N LYS A 285 -16.39 18.95 -13.72
CA LYS A 285 -16.23 20.08 -14.64
C LYS A 285 -14.80 20.62 -14.69
N ASP A 286 -14.06 20.46 -13.60
CA ASP A 286 -12.73 21.04 -13.43
C ASP A 286 -11.65 19.99 -13.10
N TYR A 287 -10.39 20.42 -13.19
CA TYR A 287 -9.24 19.62 -12.76
C TYR A 287 -9.19 19.55 -11.23
N VAL A 288 -9.20 18.34 -10.68
CA VAL A 288 -9.20 18.11 -9.23
C VAL A 288 -8.12 17.10 -8.86
N ALA A 289 -7.42 17.36 -7.75
CA ALA A 289 -6.48 16.40 -7.17
C ALA A 289 -7.23 15.21 -6.54
N ASP A 290 -6.82 13.99 -6.86
CA ASP A 290 -7.33 12.77 -6.26
C ASP A 290 -6.99 12.73 -4.75
N ARG A 291 -8.01 12.70 -3.89
CA ARG A 291 -7.82 12.75 -2.44
C ARG A 291 -7.06 11.55 -1.84
N GLY A 292 -7.03 10.40 -2.52
CA GLY A 292 -6.29 9.23 -2.06
C GLY A 292 -4.87 9.16 -2.64
N GLU A 293 -4.72 9.51 -3.91
CA GLU A 293 -3.46 9.38 -4.64
C GLU A 293 -2.55 10.61 -4.52
N CYS A 294 -3.12 11.80 -4.27
CA CYS A 294 -2.35 13.01 -4.06
C CYS A 294 -1.52 12.91 -2.77
N LEU A 295 -0.20 13.12 -2.90
CA LEU A 295 0.75 13.12 -1.79
C LEU A 295 0.90 14.50 -1.10
N GLY A 296 0.18 15.52 -1.57
CA GLY A 296 0.17 16.85 -0.94
C GLY A 296 1.45 17.66 -1.13
N CYS A 297 2.24 17.42 -2.18
CA CYS A 297 3.53 18.11 -2.41
C CYS A 297 3.41 19.59 -2.83
N GLY A 298 2.24 20.06 -3.28
CA GLY A 298 2.01 21.46 -3.67
C GLY A 298 2.67 21.92 -4.97
N ARG A 299 3.42 21.08 -5.72
CA ARG A 299 4.09 21.46 -6.99
C ARG A 299 3.15 22.07 -8.05
N CYS A 300 1.88 21.69 -8.03
CA CYS A 300 0.86 22.22 -8.94
C CYS A 300 0.58 23.72 -8.73
N PHE A 301 0.82 24.26 -7.53
CA PHE A 301 0.62 25.68 -7.23
C PHE A 301 1.59 26.58 -7.96
N ALA A 302 2.83 26.13 -8.11
CA ALA A 302 3.84 26.84 -8.88
C ALA A 302 3.53 26.89 -10.39
N HIS A 303 2.53 26.16 -10.87
CA HIS A 303 2.15 26.13 -12.29
C HIS A 303 0.72 26.60 -12.52
N CYS A 304 0.03 27.07 -11.47
CA CYS A 304 -1.36 27.50 -11.53
C CYS A 304 -1.42 29.01 -11.78
N PRO A 305 -1.90 29.50 -12.94
CA PRO A 305 -1.96 30.93 -13.23
C PRO A 305 -2.81 31.73 -12.22
N ARG A 306 -3.91 31.14 -11.74
CA ARG A 306 -4.76 31.75 -10.70
C ARG A 306 -4.05 31.90 -9.36
N GLU A 307 -3.13 30.99 -9.02
CA GLU A 307 -2.30 31.13 -7.82
C GLU A 307 -1.29 32.27 -7.96
N TYR A 308 -0.79 32.53 -9.18
CA TYR A 308 0.04 33.71 -9.45
C TYR A 308 -0.74 35.02 -9.34
N VAL A 309 -1.99 35.06 -9.82
CA VAL A 309 -2.89 36.21 -9.62
C VAL A 309 -3.15 36.46 -8.15
N ARG A 310 -3.48 35.41 -7.39
CA ARG A 310 -3.69 35.50 -5.94
C ARG A 310 -2.47 36.04 -5.18
N ARG A 311 -1.25 35.76 -5.69
CA ARG A 311 0.01 36.26 -5.12
C ARG A 311 0.42 37.64 -5.64
N GLY A 312 -0.34 38.24 -6.57
CA GLY A 312 -0.01 39.53 -7.18
C GLY A 312 1.16 39.50 -8.16
N VAL A 313 1.50 38.32 -8.71
CA VAL A 313 2.61 38.15 -9.66
C VAL A 313 2.15 38.33 -11.11
N LEU A 314 0.87 38.05 -11.39
CA LEU A 314 0.25 38.22 -12.70
C LEU A 314 -1.00 39.09 -12.57
N ASP A 315 -1.23 39.97 -13.54
CA ASP A 315 -2.46 40.76 -13.62
C ASP A 315 -3.64 39.85 -14.02
N GLY A 316 -4.66 39.82 -13.16
CA GLY A 316 -5.88 39.02 -13.32
C GLY A 316 -6.65 39.16 -14.65
N PRO A 317 -6.74 40.34 -15.30
CA PRO A 317 -7.53 40.47 -16.54
C PRO A 317 -6.97 39.72 -17.75
N MET A 318 -5.74 39.18 -17.72
CA MET A 318 -5.16 38.40 -18.83
C MET A 318 -5.52 36.90 -18.82
N LEU A 319 -6.28 36.42 -17.82
CA LEU A 319 -6.52 34.99 -17.60
C LEU A 319 -7.97 34.52 -17.82
N ASN A 320 -8.86 35.42 -18.23
CA ASN A 320 -10.17 35.05 -18.76
C ASN A 320 -10.11 35.06 -20.30
N PRO A 321 -10.60 34.01 -20.98
CA PRO A 321 -10.92 34.11 -22.41
C PRO A 321 -12.10 35.06 -22.65
#